data_AF-A0A929E1E7-F1
#
_entry.id   AF-A0A929E1E7-F1
#
_cell.length_a   1.000
_cell.length_b   1.000
_cell.length_c   1.000
_cell.angle_alpha   90.00
_cell.angle_beta   90.00
_cell.angle_gamma   90.00
#
_symmetry.space_group_name_H-M   'P 1'
#
loop_
_entity.id
_entity.type
_entity.pdbx_description
1 polymer ?
#
loop_
_entity_poly.entity_id
_entity_poly.type
_entity_poly.pdbx_seq_one_letter_code
_entity_poly.pdbx_strand_id
1 'polypeptide(L)'
;MAHRTALNTQIAELAGISKHTVDRIGVNLNKGGLLLAGGRGRHAPSMGPEDLKNIILAMLGAEKTSKVFQAVLGLHALKSASGDLFGDVLLDICSDPEKADKVMQVTVLRNYPQATIYWKDESGSRVGRIENFVAGAEEQPGLRVVASLNGSVITKLVKIVAGPKKVAEEA
;
A
#
# COMPACT_ATOMS: atom_id res chain seq x y z
N MET A 1 -10.62 17.08 -7.65
CA MET A 1 -9.49 16.15 -7.44
C MET A 1 -8.53 16.76 -6.43
N ALA A 2 -8.09 16.02 -5.41
CA ALA A 2 -7.15 16.54 -4.41
C ALA A 2 -5.74 16.64 -5.01
N HIS A 3 -5.09 17.80 -4.88
CA HIS A 3 -3.71 18.00 -5.34
C HIS A 3 -2.75 17.05 -4.60
N ARG A 4 -1.72 16.53 -5.30
CA ARG A 4 -0.71 15.58 -4.76
C ARG A 4 -0.14 15.97 -3.40
N THR A 5 0.09 17.27 -3.15
CA THR A 5 0.57 17.74 -1.84
C THR A 5 -0.47 17.56 -0.72
N ALA A 6 -1.75 17.83 -0.99
CA ALA A 6 -2.82 17.60 -0.03
C ALA A 6 -3.01 16.09 0.21
N LEU A 7 -2.89 15.28 -0.86
CA LEU A 7 -2.96 13.83 -0.78
C LEU A 7 -1.80 13.25 0.05
N ASN A 8 -0.57 13.71 -0.16
CA ASN A 8 0.58 13.29 0.64
C ASN A 8 0.43 13.66 2.12
N THR A 9 -0.16 14.82 2.42
CA THR A 9 -0.50 15.21 3.80
C THR A 9 -1.52 14.24 4.40
N GLN A 10 -2.59 13.92 3.69
CA GLN A 10 -3.60 12.97 4.17
C GLN A 10 -3.03 11.55 4.36
N ILE A 11 -2.17 11.10 3.44
CA ILE A 11 -1.44 9.83 3.58
C ILE A 11 -0.59 9.84 4.84
N ALA A 12 0.17 10.90 5.05
CA ALA A 12 1.05 11.05 6.21
C ALA A 12 0.27 11.02 7.54
N GLU A 13 -0.83 11.79 7.61
CA GLU A 13 -1.72 11.83 8.77
C GLU A 13 -2.34 10.47 9.07
N LEU A 14 -2.88 9.79 8.05
CA LEU A 14 -3.55 8.50 8.22
C LEU A 14 -2.57 7.38 8.56
N ALA A 15 -1.38 7.38 7.98
CA ALA A 15 -0.34 6.39 8.25
C ALA A 15 0.49 6.69 9.51
N GLY A 16 0.29 7.84 10.16
CA GLY A 16 1.03 8.25 11.35
C GLY A 16 2.53 8.51 11.09
N ILE A 17 2.89 8.95 9.88
CA ILE A 17 4.29 9.24 9.50
C ILE A 17 4.44 10.70 9.06
N SER A 18 5.68 11.19 9.03
CA SER A 18 5.92 12.57 8.59
C SER A 18 5.59 12.77 7.11
N LYS A 19 4.97 13.90 6.77
CA LYS A 19 4.73 14.30 5.37
C LYS A 19 6.03 14.29 4.55
N HIS A 20 7.12 14.74 5.15
CA HIS A 20 8.43 14.73 4.50
C HIS A 20 8.90 13.30 4.14
N THR A 21 8.56 12.29 4.94
CA THR A 21 8.81 10.87 4.60
C THR A 21 8.01 10.47 3.36
N VAL A 22 6.72 10.80 3.31
CA VAL A 22 5.84 10.50 2.16
C VAL A 22 6.34 11.22 0.90
N ASP A 23 6.72 12.48 1.01
CA ASP A 23 7.28 13.26 -0.09
C ASP A 23 8.57 12.62 -0.63
N ARG A 24 9.47 12.18 0.26
CA ARG A 24 10.70 11.46 -0.14
C ARG A 24 10.41 10.12 -0.78
N ILE A 25 9.44 9.36 -0.27
CA ILE A 25 8.97 8.12 -0.90
C ILE A 25 8.51 8.43 -2.33
N GLY A 26 7.62 9.41 -2.50
CA GLY A 26 7.10 9.81 -3.80
C GLY A 26 8.20 10.25 -4.79
N VAL A 27 9.21 10.99 -4.32
CA VAL A 27 10.37 11.35 -5.16
C VAL A 27 11.16 10.14 -5.61
N ASN A 28 11.43 9.17 -4.72
CA ASN A 28 12.19 7.98 -5.07
C ASN A 28 11.40 7.04 -5.99
N LEU A 29 10.09 6.90 -5.80
CA LEU A 29 9.23 6.13 -6.70
C LEU A 29 9.14 6.78 -8.09
N ASN A 30 8.97 8.11 -8.17
CA ASN A 30 9.01 8.84 -9.45
C ASN A 30 10.33 8.60 -10.19
N LYS A 31 11.47 8.68 -9.49
CA LYS A 31 12.80 8.45 -10.09
C LYS A 31 12.96 7.03 -10.65
N GLY A 32 12.33 6.05 -10.01
CA GLY A 32 12.31 4.66 -10.45
C GLY A 32 11.23 4.33 -11.49
N GLY A 33 10.43 5.31 -11.93
CA GLY A 33 9.32 5.07 -12.86
C GLY A 33 8.17 4.26 -12.27
N LEU A 34 8.08 4.13 -10.94
CA LEU A 34 7.03 3.36 -10.25
C LEU A 34 5.80 4.20 -9.90
N LEU A 35 5.76 5.47 -10.27
CA LEU A 35 4.54 6.27 -10.21
C LEU A 35 4.15 6.65 -11.63
N LEU A 36 2.94 6.25 -12.01
CA LEU A 36 2.31 6.59 -13.29
C LEU A 36 2.00 8.09 -13.34
N ALA A 37 1.64 8.67 -12.21
CA ALA A 37 1.51 10.11 -12.05
C ALA A 37 2.88 10.82 -12.02
N GLY A 38 3.57 10.85 -13.16
CA GLY A 38 4.77 11.66 -13.36
C GLY A 38 4.47 13.16 -13.26
N GLY A 39 5.26 13.94 -12.52
CA GLY A 39 5.13 15.40 -12.47
C GLY A 39 5.45 16.06 -11.12
N ARG A 40 5.54 17.39 -11.11
CA ARG A 40 5.72 18.25 -9.92
C ARG A 40 4.63 19.33 -9.89
N GLY A 41 4.24 19.76 -8.68
CA GLY A 41 3.37 20.93 -8.49
C GLY A 41 1.91 20.72 -8.91
N ARG A 42 1.23 21.82 -9.26
CA ARG A 42 -0.22 21.87 -9.53
C ARG A 42 -0.68 21.07 -10.75
N HIS A 43 0.25 20.63 -11.61
CA HIS A 43 0.00 19.88 -12.84
C HIS A 43 0.37 18.38 -12.74
N ALA A 44 0.75 17.89 -11.56
CA ALA A 44 0.98 16.46 -11.39
C ALA A 44 -0.35 15.70 -11.58
N PRO A 45 -0.36 14.58 -12.34
CA PRO A 45 -1.54 13.76 -12.53
C PRO A 45 -2.11 13.29 -11.19
N SER A 46 -3.42 13.04 -11.17
CA SER A 46 -4.06 12.43 -10.01
C SER A 46 -3.47 11.05 -9.76
N MET A 47 -3.20 10.77 -8.49
CA MET A 47 -2.72 9.46 -8.04
C MET A 47 -3.80 8.41 -8.34
N GLY A 48 -3.42 7.30 -8.96
CA GLY A 48 -4.30 6.14 -9.18
C GLY A 48 -4.09 5.02 -8.16
N PRO A 49 -4.86 3.92 -8.27
CA PRO A 49 -4.66 2.71 -7.43
C PRO A 49 -3.25 2.13 -7.49
N GLU A 50 -2.63 2.14 -8.68
CA GLU A 50 -1.26 1.66 -8.90
C GLU A 50 -0.23 2.49 -8.11
N ASP A 51 -0.39 3.81 -8.14
CA ASP A 51 0.46 4.73 -7.39
C ASP A 51 0.28 4.54 -5.87
N LEU A 52 -0.96 4.38 -5.42
CA LEU A 52 -1.29 4.15 -4.01
C LEU A 52 -0.67 2.85 -3.51
N LYS A 53 -0.80 1.76 -4.27
CA LYS A 53 -0.16 0.48 -3.99
C LYS A 53 1.34 0.67 -3.80
N ASN A 54 2.02 1.33 -4.73
CA ASN A 54 3.47 1.52 -4.67
C ASN A 54 3.90 2.37 -3.47
N ILE A 55 3.08 3.34 -3.06
CA ILE A 55 3.30 4.10 -1.81
C ILE A 55 3.13 3.22 -0.58
N ILE A 56 2.08 2.38 -0.51
CA ILE A 56 1.86 1.44 0.61
C ILE A 56 3.02 0.46 0.71
N LEU A 57 3.43 -0.16 -0.40
CA LEU A 57 4.59 -1.06 -0.45
C LEU A 57 5.87 -0.36 0.03
N ALA A 58 6.08 0.89 -0.40
CA ALA A 58 7.24 1.67 0.04
C ALA A 58 7.21 1.98 1.55
N MET A 59 6.06 2.37 2.10
CA MET A 59 5.90 2.65 3.54
C MET A 59 6.13 1.40 4.39
N LEU A 60 5.61 0.26 3.94
CA LEU A 60 5.74 -1.00 4.66
C LEU A 60 7.15 -1.59 4.52
N GLY A 61 7.75 -1.56 3.34
CA GLY A 61 9.01 -2.25 3.06
C GLY A 61 10.28 -1.43 3.32
N ALA A 62 10.25 -0.11 3.17
CA ALA A 62 11.47 0.69 3.20
C ALA A 62 11.77 1.25 4.61
N GLU A 63 12.88 0.82 5.20
CA GLU A 63 13.43 1.46 6.41
C GLU A 63 14.06 2.82 6.11
N LYS A 64 14.63 2.96 4.90
CA LYS A 64 15.31 4.17 4.43
C LYS A 64 14.73 4.56 3.07
N THR A 65 14.52 5.86 2.86
CA THR A 65 13.94 6.38 1.62
C THR A 65 14.79 6.07 0.39
N SER A 66 16.10 5.85 0.53
CA SER A 66 17.00 5.44 -0.54
C SER A 66 16.80 4.00 -1.02
N LYS A 67 16.11 3.16 -0.25
CA LYS A 67 15.84 1.74 -0.54
C LYS A 67 14.42 1.49 -1.03
N VAL A 68 13.62 2.54 -1.21
CA VAL A 68 12.21 2.48 -1.60
C VAL A 68 11.98 1.64 -2.86
N PHE A 69 12.75 1.87 -3.92
CA PHE A 69 12.60 1.13 -5.17
C PHE A 69 12.82 -0.39 -5.00
N GLN A 70 13.92 -0.76 -4.32
CA GLN A 70 14.25 -2.16 -4.04
C GLN A 70 13.18 -2.82 -3.16
N ALA A 71 12.70 -2.11 -2.15
CA ALA A 71 11.64 -2.60 -1.28
C ALA A 71 10.33 -2.85 -2.03
N VAL A 72 9.90 -1.92 -2.90
CA VAL A 72 8.66 -2.11 -3.67
C VAL A 72 8.76 -3.29 -4.61
N LEU A 73 9.84 -3.42 -5.38
CA LEU A 73 10.01 -4.57 -6.29
C LEU A 73 10.08 -5.90 -5.53
N GLY A 74 10.81 -5.95 -4.42
CA GLY A 74 10.94 -7.16 -3.60
C GLY A 74 9.60 -7.58 -3.00
N LEU A 75 8.83 -6.63 -2.47
CA LEU A 75 7.50 -6.92 -1.93
C LEU A 75 6.50 -7.29 -3.01
N HIS A 76 6.53 -6.61 -4.15
CA HIS A 76 5.60 -6.86 -5.26
C HIS A 76 5.70 -8.32 -5.74
N ALA A 77 6.91 -8.88 -5.76
CA ALA A 77 7.19 -10.23 -6.24
C ALA A 77 6.94 -11.37 -5.21
N LEU A 78 6.54 -11.06 -3.97
CA LEU A 78 6.22 -12.10 -2.98
C LEU A 78 5.03 -12.92 -3.44
N LYS A 79 5.07 -14.24 -3.23
CA LYS A 79 4.04 -15.16 -3.72
C LYS A 79 3.25 -15.81 -2.60
N SER A 80 1.95 -15.93 -2.79
CA SER A 80 1.10 -16.80 -1.97
C SER A 80 1.33 -18.29 -2.31
N ALA A 81 0.76 -19.17 -1.50
CA ALA A 81 0.76 -20.61 -1.78
C ALA A 81 -0.01 -20.97 -3.08
N SER A 82 -0.98 -20.16 -3.48
CA SER A 82 -1.72 -20.30 -4.75
C SER A 82 -0.97 -19.69 -5.94
N GLY A 83 0.15 -19.00 -5.71
CA GLY A 83 0.96 -18.37 -6.75
C GLY A 83 0.64 -16.90 -7.04
N ASP A 84 -0.31 -16.31 -6.31
CA ASP A 84 -0.69 -14.90 -6.47
C ASP A 84 0.43 -13.98 -5.98
N LEU A 85 0.68 -12.90 -6.70
CA LEU A 85 1.66 -11.90 -6.31
C LEU A 85 1.07 -10.95 -5.26
N PHE A 86 1.81 -10.66 -4.19
CA PHE A 86 1.39 -9.71 -3.16
C PHE A 86 1.09 -8.33 -3.75
N GLY A 87 1.91 -7.90 -4.72
CA GLY A 87 1.70 -6.67 -5.45
C GLY A 87 0.35 -6.61 -6.16
N ASP A 88 -0.07 -7.70 -6.80
CA ASP A 88 -1.32 -7.76 -7.57
C ASP A 88 -2.53 -7.83 -6.64
N VAL A 89 -2.44 -8.61 -5.56
CA VAL A 89 -3.50 -8.65 -4.52
C VAL A 89 -3.68 -7.28 -3.88
N LEU A 90 -2.58 -6.56 -3.62
CA LEU A 90 -2.64 -5.20 -3.07
C LEU A 90 -3.16 -4.19 -4.09
N LEU A 91 -2.85 -4.36 -5.39
CA LEU A 91 -3.44 -3.53 -6.45
C LEU A 91 -4.95 -3.68 -6.49
N ASP A 92 -5.44 -4.91 -6.41
CA ASP A 92 -6.86 -5.21 -6.43
C ASP A 92 -7.58 -4.59 -5.22
N ILE A 93 -6.97 -4.70 -4.03
CA ILE A 93 -7.42 -3.97 -2.82
C ILE A 93 -7.46 -2.45 -3.06
N CYS A 94 -6.43 -1.88 -3.70
CA CYS A 94 -6.35 -0.44 -3.93
C CYS A 94 -7.36 0.05 -4.99
N SER A 95 -7.85 -0.85 -5.84
CA SER A 95 -8.75 -0.55 -6.96
C SER A 95 -10.22 -0.70 -6.57
N ASP A 96 -10.52 -1.50 -5.54
CA ASP A 96 -11.88 -1.78 -5.06
C ASP A 96 -12.07 -1.33 -3.59
N PRO A 97 -12.83 -0.24 -3.35
CA PRO A 97 -13.17 0.21 -1.99
C PRO A 97 -13.89 -0.85 -1.14
N GLU A 98 -14.72 -1.70 -1.74
CA GLU A 98 -15.44 -2.76 -1.01
C GLU A 98 -14.50 -3.88 -0.60
N LYS A 99 -13.51 -4.20 -1.44
CA LYS A 99 -12.43 -5.12 -1.07
C LYS A 99 -11.52 -4.53 0.00
N ALA A 100 -11.21 -3.23 -0.07
CA ALA A 100 -10.46 -2.53 0.96
C ALA A 100 -11.15 -2.55 2.34
N ASP A 101 -12.48 -2.41 2.36
CA ASP A 101 -13.28 -2.48 3.60
C ASP A 101 -13.21 -3.86 4.28
N LYS A 102 -12.85 -4.93 3.54
CA LYS A 102 -12.66 -6.29 4.07
C LYS A 102 -11.25 -6.53 4.63
N VAL A 103 -10.31 -5.62 4.41
CA VAL A 103 -8.96 -5.73 4.97
C VAL A 103 -8.98 -5.29 6.43
N MET A 104 -8.40 -6.10 7.31
CA MET A 104 -8.21 -5.75 8.72
C MET A 104 -6.82 -5.15 8.95
N GLN A 105 -5.79 -5.73 8.35
CA GLN A 105 -4.40 -5.27 8.49
C GLN A 105 -3.54 -5.85 7.37
N VAL A 106 -2.51 -5.10 6.99
CA VAL A 106 -1.41 -5.61 6.17
C VAL A 106 -0.12 -5.49 6.97
N THR A 107 0.66 -6.55 7.04
CA THR A 107 1.97 -6.56 7.70
C THR A 107 3.05 -6.97 6.72
N VAL A 108 4.25 -6.45 6.94
CA VAL A 108 5.46 -6.80 6.21
C VAL A 108 6.57 -7.02 7.22
N LEU A 109 7.28 -8.14 7.07
CA LEU A 109 8.56 -8.35 7.69
C LEU A 109 9.62 -7.71 6.79
N ARG A 110 10.39 -6.74 7.29
CA ARG A 110 11.35 -5.99 6.46
C ARG A 110 12.67 -6.72 6.26
N ASN A 111 13.08 -7.48 7.27
CA ASN A 111 14.31 -8.27 7.27
C ASN A 111 14.09 -9.74 6.86
N TYR A 112 12.84 -10.13 6.59
CA TYR A 112 12.48 -11.43 6.06
C TYR A 112 11.44 -11.20 4.97
N PRO A 113 11.63 -11.65 3.72
CA PRO A 113 10.77 -11.27 2.61
C PRO A 113 9.40 -11.96 2.70
N GLN A 114 8.58 -11.48 3.62
CA GLN A 114 7.25 -11.96 3.92
C GLN A 114 6.29 -10.78 4.11
N ALA A 115 5.11 -10.93 3.54
CA ALA A 115 3.97 -10.05 3.79
C ALA A 115 2.77 -10.91 4.18
N THR A 116 1.88 -10.33 4.99
CA THR A 116 0.65 -11.00 5.40
C THR A 116 -0.51 -10.02 5.33
N ILE A 117 -1.61 -10.46 4.72
CA ILE A 117 -2.88 -9.74 4.72
C ILE A 117 -3.83 -10.46 5.65
N TYR A 118 -4.37 -9.73 6.60
CA TYR A 118 -5.42 -10.18 7.50
C TYR A 118 -6.75 -9.64 7.01
N TRP A 119 -7.67 -10.54 6.72
CA TRP A 119 -9.01 -10.22 6.24
C TRP A 119 -10.02 -10.34 7.39
N LYS A 120 -11.04 -9.48 7.38
CA LYS A 120 -12.18 -9.60 8.26
C LYS A 120 -12.97 -10.89 7.93
N ASP A 121 -13.57 -11.48 8.93
CA ASP A 121 -14.58 -12.54 8.75
C ASP A 121 -15.92 -11.96 8.29
N GLU A 122 -16.88 -12.83 7.97
CA GLU A 122 -18.24 -12.44 7.58
C GLU A 122 -18.95 -11.61 8.66
N SER A 123 -18.54 -11.74 9.92
CA SER A 123 -19.05 -10.96 11.05
C SER A 123 -18.37 -9.59 11.22
N GLY A 124 -17.36 -9.28 10.41
CA GLY A 124 -16.64 -8.00 10.39
C GLY A 124 -15.76 -7.72 11.63
N SER A 125 -15.71 -8.63 12.59
CA SER A 125 -15.23 -8.34 13.96
C SER A 125 -13.99 -9.14 14.36
N ARG A 126 -13.62 -10.18 13.61
CA ARG A 126 -12.46 -11.04 13.90
C ARG A 126 -11.63 -11.31 12.64
N VAL A 127 -10.42 -11.84 12.85
CA VAL A 127 -9.56 -12.34 11.76
C VAL A 127 -10.25 -13.54 11.13
N GLY A 128 -10.77 -13.37 9.91
CA GLY A 128 -11.42 -14.44 9.17
C GLY A 128 -10.41 -15.26 8.38
N ARG A 129 -9.74 -14.61 7.43
CA ARG A 129 -8.77 -15.23 6.53
C ARG A 129 -7.40 -14.57 6.68
N ILE A 130 -6.35 -15.38 6.71
CA ILE A 130 -4.96 -14.92 6.70
C ILE A 130 -4.33 -15.37 5.39
N GLU A 131 -3.70 -14.44 4.69
CA GLU A 131 -3.04 -14.70 3.41
C GLU A 131 -1.57 -14.31 3.51
N ASN A 132 -0.69 -15.30 3.37
CA ASN A 132 0.75 -15.13 3.51
C ASN A 132 1.42 -15.11 2.14
N PHE A 133 2.39 -14.21 1.98
CA PHE A 133 3.21 -14.07 0.79
C PHE A 133 4.67 -14.14 1.19
N VAL A 134 5.46 -14.97 0.52
CA VAL A 134 6.88 -15.18 0.84
C VAL A 134 7.73 -15.22 -0.42
N ALA A 135 9.03 -14.91 -0.29
CA ALA A 135 10.02 -15.18 -1.33
C ALA A 135 11.08 -16.15 -0.80
N GLY A 136 11.05 -17.40 -1.30
CA GLY A 136 12.01 -18.44 -0.89
C GLY A 136 11.88 -18.87 0.57
N ALA A 137 12.66 -19.88 0.95
CA ALA A 137 12.49 -20.64 2.19
C ALA A 137 13.58 -20.39 3.27
N GLU A 138 14.36 -19.31 3.19
CA GLU A 138 15.46 -19.09 4.14
C GLU A 138 15.06 -18.13 5.26
N GLU A 139 14.58 -18.68 6.38
CA GLU A 139 14.45 -17.94 7.64
C GLU A 139 15.80 -17.33 8.03
N GLN A 140 15.88 -16.01 8.09
CA GLN A 140 17.06 -15.32 8.59
C GLN A 140 16.97 -15.21 10.13
N PRO A 141 17.96 -15.72 10.87
CA PRO A 141 17.97 -15.60 12.33
C PRO A 141 18.11 -14.14 12.77
N GLY A 142 17.30 -13.70 13.73
CA GLY A 142 17.37 -12.35 14.31
C GLY A 142 16.02 -11.79 14.76
N LEU A 143 16.04 -10.54 15.26
CA LEU A 143 14.82 -9.80 15.63
C LEU A 143 14.01 -9.49 14.36
N ARG A 144 12.72 -9.85 14.37
CA ARG A 144 11.80 -9.57 13.26
C ARG A 144 11.41 -8.10 13.25
N VAL A 145 11.74 -7.40 12.16
CA VAL A 145 11.34 -6.00 11.96
C VAL A 145 10.00 -5.98 11.25
N VAL A 146 8.92 -5.78 12.02
CA VAL A 146 7.55 -5.75 11.50
C VAL A 146 7.14 -4.32 11.20
N ALA A 147 6.65 -4.08 9.99
CA ALA A 147 5.84 -2.91 9.67
C ALA A 147 4.39 -3.34 9.47
N SER A 148 3.45 -2.47 9.84
CA SER A 148 2.04 -2.76 9.62
C SER A 148 1.22 -1.53 9.27
N LEU A 149 0.15 -1.75 8.52
CA LEU A 149 -0.82 -0.75 8.15
C LEU A 149 -2.22 -1.27 8.46
N ASN A 150 -2.98 -0.51 9.23
CA ASN A 150 -4.33 -0.87 9.63
C ASN A 150 -5.29 -0.80 8.43
N GLY A 151 -6.22 -1.75 8.33
CA GLY A 151 -7.22 -1.82 7.26
C GLY A 151 -8.13 -0.59 7.16
N SER A 152 -8.42 0.08 8.29
CA SER A 152 -9.16 1.35 8.30
C SER A 152 -8.38 2.49 7.63
N VAL A 153 -7.04 2.46 7.72
CA VAL A 153 -6.17 3.41 7.02
C VAL A 153 -6.19 3.10 5.53
N ILE A 154 -6.01 1.83 5.14
CA ILE A 154 -6.06 1.39 3.74
C ILE A 154 -7.39 1.82 3.10
N THR A 155 -8.50 1.51 3.75
CA THR A 155 -9.85 1.90 3.33
C THR A 155 -9.97 3.40 3.06
N LYS A 156 -9.52 4.24 4.00
CA LYS A 156 -9.58 5.69 3.86
C LYS A 156 -8.72 6.17 2.68
N LEU A 157 -7.52 5.62 2.52
CA LEU A 157 -6.63 5.93 1.40
C LEU A 157 -7.26 5.58 0.06
N VAL A 158 -7.85 4.39 -0.06
CA VAL A 158 -8.55 3.95 -1.27
C VAL A 158 -9.72 4.88 -1.59
N LYS A 159 -10.53 5.25 -0.59
CA LYS A 159 -11.65 6.19 -0.77
C LYS A 159 -11.20 7.59 -1.20
N ILE A 160 -10.03 8.05 -0.72
CA ILE A 160 -9.45 9.32 -1.17
C ILE A 160 -9.02 9.24 -2.64
N VAL A 161 -8.35 8.14 -3.04
CA VAL A 161 -7.81 7.96 -4.39
C VAL A 161 -8.91 7.67 -5.42
N ALA A 162 -9.94 6.91 -5.06
CA ALA A 162 -11.12 6.69 -5.90
C ALA A 162 -11.92 7.98 -6.18
N GLY A 163 -11.70 9.03 -5.39
CA GLY A 163 -12.44 10.29 -5.45
C GLY A 163 -13.87 10.16 -4.92
N PRO A 164 -14.64 11.26 -4.85
CA PRO A 164 -16.06 11.16 -4.60
C PRO A 164 -16.67 10.29 -5.71
N LYS A 165 -17.28 9.15 -5.34
CA LYS A 165 -18.19 8.44 -6.23
C LYS A 165 -19.07 9.49 -6.91
N LYS A 166 -19.20 9.44 -8.24
CA LYS A 166 -20.39 10.00 -8.89
C LYS A 166 -21.60 9.29 -8.27
N VAL A 167 -22.15 9.90 -7.22
CA VAL A 167 -23.47 9.57 -6.71
C VAL A 167 -24.44 10.37 -7.59
N ALA A 168 -24.67 9.84 -8.80
CA ALA A 168 -25.64 10.24 -9.84
C ALA A 168 -25.07 9.69 -11.17
N GLU A 169 -25.70 8.83 -11.96
CA GLU A 169 -27.11 8.75 -12.34
C GLU A 169 -27.52 7.29 -12.52
N GLU A 170 -28.45 6.79 -11.70
CA GLU A 170 -29.55 5.97 -12.19
C GLU A 170 -30.79 6.55 -11.52
N ALA A 171 -31.43 7.47 -12.26
CA ALA A 171 -32.79 7.94 -12.05
C ALA A 171 -33.63 7.41 -13.22
#